data_AF-A0A6G1CEL8-F1
#
_entry.id   AF-A0A6G1CEL8-F1
#
_cell.length_a   1.000
_cell.length_b   1.000
_cell.length_c   1.000
_cell.angle_alpha   90.00
_cell.angle_beta   90.00
_cell.angle_gamma   90.00
#
_symmetry.space_group_name_H-M   'P 1'
#
loop_
_entity.id
_entity.type
_entity.pdbx_description
1 polymer ?
#
loop_
_entity_poly.entity_id
_entity_poly.type
_entity_poly.pdbx_seq_one_letter_code
_entity_poly.pdbx_strand_id
1 'polypeptide(L)'
;MSLGLRPGRALPLASSLHTPLPNRSQVRLSTISCAAMKSYRLSKLSDAEVSGLKARPRIDFSSIFGMMCGCEVTLRLRTKFDKVALDDVVVRVSDLPDVEGDEP
;
A
#
# COMPACT_ATOMS: atom_id res chain seq x y z
N MET A 1 19.28 68.52 0.89
CA MET A 1 19.29 67.22 1.58
C MET A 1 18.29 67.29 2.72
N SER A 2 17.17 66.58 2.62
CA SER A 2 16.30 66.26 3.76
C SER A 2 15.34 65.16 3.30
N LEU A 3 15.53 63.95 3.80
CA LEU A 3 14.71 62.77 3.53
C LEU A 3 13.65 62.67 4.62
N GLY A 4 12.38 62.89 4.26
CA GLY A 4 11.25 62.67 5.14
C GLY A 4 10.91 61.18 5.24
N LEU A 5 11.18 60.59 6.40
CA LEU A 5 10.78 59.23 6.78
C LEU A 5 9.25 59.14 6.90
N ARG A 6 8.62 58.23 6.15
CA ARG A 6 7.20 57.85 6.35
C ARG A 6 7.11 56.59 7.23
N PRO A 7 6.16 56.51 8.18
CA PRO A 7 6.08 55.39 9.11
C PRO A 7 5.33 54.18 8.53
N GLY A 8 5.89 53.01 8.84
CA GLY A 8 5.24 51.72 9.12
C GLY A 8 3.93 51.37 8.42
N ARG A 9 4.00 50.46 7.45
CA ARG A 9 2.89 49.56 7.12
C ARG A 9 3.32 48.13 7.47
N ALA A 10 2.84 47.64 8.61
CA ALA A 10 3.04 46.25 9.02
C ALA A 10 2.30 45.33 8.03
N LEU A 11 3.05 44.44 7.39
CA LEU A 11 2.48 43.31 6.66
C LEU A 11 2.21 42.19 7.68
N PRO A 12 1.03 41.56 7.68
CA PRO A 12 0.76 40.47 8.58
C PRO A 12 1.67 39.28 8.23
N LEU A 13 2.24 38.68 9.28
CA LEU A 13 3.02 37.45 9.25
C LEU A 13 2.23 36.38 8.49
N ALA A 14 2.81 35.79 7.46
CA ALA A 14 2.23 34.65 6.75
C ALA A 14 2.09 33.49 7.74
N SER A 15 0.86 33.22 8.18
CA SER A 15 0.51 32.04 8.94
C SER A 15 0.75 30.81 8.06
N SER A 16 1.68 29.96 8.51
CA SER A 16 2.02 28.66 7.95
C SER A 16 0.77 27.87 7.55
N LEU A 17 0.60 27.64 6.24
CA LEU A 17 -0.39 26.72 5.69
C LEU A 17 0.06 25.28 6.01
N HIS A 18 -0.20 24.84 7.24
CA HIS A 18 -0.12 23.42 7.58
C HIS A 18 -1.35 22.72 6.98
N THR A 19 -1.22 22.24 5.74
CA THR A 19 -2.19 21.32 5.17
C THR A 19 -2.23 20.05 6.02
N PRO A 20 -3.37 19.68 6.63
CA PRO A 20 -3.47 18.43 7.34
C PRO A 20 -3.40 17.28 6.34
N LEU A 21 -2.57 16.28 6.66
CA LEU A 21 -2.49 15.03 5.91
C LEU A 21 -3.89 14.41 5.76
N PRO A 22 -4.21 13.77 4.62
CA PRO A 22 -5.49 13.13 4.43
C PRO A 22 -5.71 12.07 5.51
N ASN A 23 -6.86 12.20 6.15
CA ASN A 23 -7.42 11.31 7.16
C ASN A 23 -7.22 9.85 6.72
N ARG A 24 -6.39 9.11 7.45
CA ARG A 24 -6.21 7.66 7.29
C ARG A 24 -7.52 7.02 7.69
N SER A 25 -8.44 6.89 6.74
CA SER A 25 -9.71 6.19 6.89
C SER A 25 -9.40 4.84 7.52
N GLN A 26 -9.79 4.70 8.78
CA GLN A 26 -9.65 3.46 9.54
C GLN A 26 -10.31 2.36 8.73
N VAL A 27 -9.49 1.52 8.10
CA VAL A 27 -9.94 0.27 7.50
C VAL A 27 -10.49 -0.53 8.67
N ARG A 28 -11.82 -0.53 8.84
CA ARG A 28 -12.48 -1.34 9.85
C ARG A 28 -12.11 -2.78 9.53
N LEU A 29 -11.32 -3.42 10.40
CA LEU A 29 -11.14 -4.86 10.36
C LEU A 29 -12.50 -5.45 10.75
N SER A 30 -13.32 -5.75 9.74
CA SER A 30 -14.49 -6.59 9.92
C SER A 30 -14.00 -7.96 10.34
N THR A 31 -14.22 -8.30 11.62
CA THR A 31 -14.03 -9.64 12.16
C THR A 31 -14.68 -10.62 11.19
N ILE A 32 -13.88 -11.51 10.58
CA ILE A 32 -14.38 -12.48 9.61
C ILE A 32 -15.19 -13.51 10.40
N SER A 33 -16.49 -13.27 10.58
CA SER A 33 -17.42 -14.31 11.00
C SER A 33 -17.57 -15.28 9.84
N CYS A 34 -17.39 -16.58 10.07
CA CYS A 34 -17.65 -17.62 9.08
C CYS A 34 -19.15 -17.65 8.73
N ALA A 35 -19.56 -16.79 7.80
CA ALA A 35 -20.87 -16.87 7.19
C ALA A 35 -20.95 -18.17 6.38
N ALA A 36 -22.13 -18.80 6.36
CA ALA A 36 -22.37 -19.97 5.52
C ALA A 36 -21.98 -19.67 4.06
N MET A 37 -21.34 -20.65 3.40
CA MET A 37 -20.96 -20.51 1.99
C MET A 37 -22.20 -20.28 1.12
N LYS A 38 -22.09 -19.35 0.18
CA LYS A 38 -23.19 -19.03 -0.74
C LYS A 38 -23.37 -20.17 -1.75
N SER A 39 -24.57 -20.73 -1.81
CA SER A 39 -24.95 -21.78 -2.75
C SER A 39 -25.84 -21.21 -3.86
N TYR A 40 -25.74 -21.79 -5.05
CA TYR A 40 -26.53 -21.39 -6.22
C TYR A 40 -27.12 -22.61 -6.90
N ARG A 41 -28.34 -22.46 -7.43
CA ARG A 41 -28.96 -23.46 -8.30
C ARG A 41 -28.85 -22.96 -9.73
N LEU A 42 -28.04 -23.62 -10.55
CA LEU A 42 -27.73 -23.17 -11.92
C LEU A 42 -28.96 -22.97 -12.79
N SER A 43 -29.99 -23.81 -12.61
CA SER A 43 -31.26 -23.70 -13.34
C SER A 43 -32.07 -22.43 -13.03
N LYS A 44 -31.66 -21.63 -12.04
CA LYS A 44 -32.34 -20.40 -11.61
C LYS A 44 -31.49 -19.15 -11.89
N LEU A 45 -30.39 -19.28 -12.61
CA LEU A 45 -29.50 -18.16 -12.95
C LEU A 45 -29.68 -17.80 -14.42
N SER A 46 -29.64 -16.51 -14.70
CA SER A 46 -29.46 -15.98 -16.04
C SER A 46 -28.02 -16.18 -16.52
N ASP A 47 -27.80 -16.10 -17.84
CA ASP A 47 -26.46 -16.23 -18.43
C ASP A 47 -25.47 -15.17 -17.90
N ALA A 48 -25.97 -13.96 -17.62
CA ALA A 48 -25.18 -12.88 -17.03
C ALA A 48 -24.70 -13.24 -15.60
N GLU A 49 -25.56 -13.83 -14.78
CA GLU A 49 -25.20 -14.28 -13.43
C GLU A 49 -24.22 -15.45 -13.46
N VAL A 50 -24.41 -16.42 -14.36
CA VAL A 50 -23.47 -17.54 -14.55
C VAL A 50 -22.10 -17.03 -15.00
N SER A 51 -22.05 -16.03 -15.88
CA SER A 51 -20.80 -15.38 -16.27
C SER A 51 -20.13 -14.69 -15.08
N GLY A 52 -20.91 -14.02 -14.24
CA GLY A 52 -20.44 -13.38 -13.00
C GLY A 52 -19.82 -14.35 -12.00
N LEU A 53 -20.29 -15.60 -11.91
CA LEU A 53 -19.71 -16.62 -11.01
C LEU A 53 -18.25 -16.98 -11.35
N LYS A 54 -17.77 -16.66 -12.56
CA LYS A 54 -16.37 -16.85 -12.96
C LYS A 54 -15.44 -15.77 -12.40
N ALA A 55 -15.99 -14.64 -11.96
CA ALA A 55 -15.22 -13.54 -11.42
C ALA A 55 -14.54 -13.97 -10.11
N ARG A 56 -13.24 -13.67 -10.00
CA ARG A 56 -12.44 -13.97 -8.81
C ARG A 56 -12.41 -12.75 -7.89
N PRO A 57 -12.36 -12.92 -6.56
CA PRO A 57 -12.18 -11.82 -5.62
C PRO A 57 -10.75 -11.27 -5.72
N ARG A 58 -10.49 -10.52 -6.78
CA ARG A 58 -9.24 -9.84 -7.10
C ARG A 58 -9.57 -8.36 -7.30
N ILE A 59 -8.64 -7.48 -6.93
CA ILE A 59 -8.71 -6.07 -7.30
C ILE A 59 -8.52 -5.91 -8.82
N ASP A 60 -9.08 -4.86 -9.40
CA ASP A 60 -8.92 -4.58 -10.83
C ASP A 60 -7.46 -4.25 -11.18
N PHE A 61 -7.05 -4.55 -12.41
CA PHE A 61 -5.66 -4.35 -12.81
C PHE A 61 -5.25 -2.87 -12.84
N SER A 62 -6.16 -1.94 -13.15
CA SER A 62 -5.86 -0.51 -13.17
C SER A 62 -5.47 0.01 -11.79
N SER A 63 -6.15 -0.47 -10.74
CA SER A 63 -5.81 -0.21 -9.34
C SER A 63 -4.43 -0.77 -8.96
N ILE A 64 -4.06 -1.96 -9.47
CA ILE A 64 -2.72 -2.52 -9.29
C ILE A 64 -1.66 -1.66 -9.97
N PHE A 65 -1.87 -1.28 -11.23
CA PHE A 65 -0.87 -0.55 -12.00
C PHE A 65 -0.65 0.87 -11.48
N GLY A 66 -1.70 1.56 -11.02
CA GLY A 66 -1.56 2.86 -10.36
C GLY A 66 -0.69 2.81 -9.10
N MET A 67 -0.76 1.70 -8.35
CA MET A 67 0.10 1.48 -7.17
C MET A 67 1.54 1.08 -7.55
N MET A 68 1.73 0.36 -8.65
CA MET A 68 3.03 -0.20 -9.06
C MET A 68 3.92 0.78 -9.83
N CYS A 69 3.37 1.86 -10.39
CA CYS A 69 4.04 2.77 -11.34
C CYS A 69 5.11 3.71 -10.72
N GLY A 70 5.76 3.35 -9.61
CA GLY A 70 6.75 4.22 -8.96
C GLY A 70 7.84 3.52 -8.14
N CYS A 71 8.04 2.21 -8.31
CA CYS A 71 8.97 1.45 -7.48
C CYS A 71 10.39 1.40 -8.05
N GLU A 72 11.13 2.50 -7.96
CA GLU A 72 12.56 2.37 -7.69
C GLU A 72 12.73 2.16 -6.17
N VAL A 73 13.77 1.41 -5.75
CA VAL A 73 14.11 1.02 -4.36
C VAL A 73 13.51 -0.30 -3.84
N THR A 74 14.02 -1.42 -4.36
CA THR A 74 13.79 -2.81 -3.92
C THR A 74 14.07 -3.04 -2.42
N LEU A 75 15.09 -2.40 -1.84
CA LEU A 75 15.45 -2.57 -0.43
C LEU A 75 14.41 -2.01 0.53
N ARG A 76 13.89 -0.79 0.25
CA ARG A 76 12.90 -0.12 1.11
C ARG A 76 11.57 -0.86 1.16
N LEU A 77 11.21 -1.57 0.09
CA LEU A 77 9.98 -2.37 0.05
C LEU A 77 10.10 -3.63 0.92
N ARG A 78 11.24 -4.33 0.91
CA ARG A 78 11.42 -5.51 1.78
C ARG A 78 11.35 -5.16 3.26
N THR A 79 12.04 -4.11 3.69
CA THR A 79 11.94 -3.66 5.10
C THR A 79 10.53 -3.20 5.45
N LYS A 80 9.78 -2.63 4.50
CA LYS A 80 8.41 -2.14 4.73
C LYS A 80 7.36 -3.25 4.75
N PHE A 81 7.47 -4.24 3.87
CA PHE A 81 6.46 -5.28 3.68
C PHE A 81 6.82 -6.58 4.41
N ASP A 82 8.05 -7.04 4.25
CA ASP A 82 8.54 -8.29 4.85
C ASP A 82 9.08 -8.08 6.26
N LYS A 83 9.33 -6.82 6.65
CA LYS A 83 9.87 -6.40 7.96
C LYS A 83 11.27 -6.96 8.26
N VAL A 84 12.02 -7.33 7.22
CA VAL A 84 13.39 -7.82 7.32
C VAL A 84 14.35 -6.77 6.76
N ALA A 85 15.43 -6.49 7.49
CA ALA A 85 16.58 -5.77 6.97
C ALA A 85 17.63 -6.82 6.57
N LEU A 86 18.09 -6.77 5.33
CA LEU A 86 19.12 -7.66 4.80
C LEU A 86 20.30 -6.81 4.35
N ASP A 87 21.51 -7.26 4.68
CA ASP A 87 22.75 -6.63 4.22
C ASP A 87 23.07 -7.02 2.77
N ASP A 88 22.68 -8.23 2.37
CA ASP A 88 22.77 -8.71 0.99
C ASP A 88 21.41 -9.23 0.47
N VAL A 89 21.06 -8.80 -0.74
CA VAL A 89 19.80 -9.12 -1.42
C VAL A 89 19.95 -10.36 -2.29
N VAL A 90 21.17 -10.63 -2.76
CA VAL A 90 21.48 -11.69 -3.74
C VAL A 90 22.79 -12.35 -3.33
N VAL A 91 22.67 -13.50 -2.66
CA VAL A 91 23.83 -14.31 -2.27
C VAL A 91 23.99 -15.47 -3.26
N ARG A 92 25.22 -15.78 -3.65
CA ARG A 92 25.50 -16.99 -4.44
C ARG A 92 25.33 -18.22 -3.54
N VAL A 93 24.55 -19.19 -4.01
CA VAL A 93 24.24 -20.40 -3.24
C VAL A 93 25.51 -21.17 -2.84
N SER A 94 26.55 -21.16 -3.68
CA SER A 94 27.84 -21.82 -3.39
C SER A 94 28.64 -21.20 -2.25
N ASP A 95 28.34 -19.97 -1.85
CA ASP A 95 29.05 -19.25 -0.79
C ASP A 95 28.34 -19.40 0.56
N LEU A 96 27.21 -20.13 0.61
CA LEU A 96 26.52 -20.47 1.86
C LEU A 96 27.24 -21.63 2.57
N PRO A 97 27.24 -21.63 3.92
CA PRO A 97 27.72 -22.78 4.66
C PRO A 97 26.84 -24.00 4.36
N ASP A 98 27.48 -25.18 4.30
CA ASP A 98 26.74 -26.44 4.21
C ASP A 98 25.84 -26.60 5.43
N VAL A 99 24.61 -27.04 5.20
CA VAL A 99 23.63 -27.26 6.27
C VAL A 99 24.08 -28.47 7.07
N GLU A 100 24.50 -28.26 8.32
CA GLU A 100 24.67 -29.33 9.30
C GLU A 100 23.27 -29.87 9.64
N GLY A 101 22.92 -31.00 9.04
CA GLY A 101 21.70 -31.72 9.41
C GLY A 101 21.94 -32.47 10.72
N ASP A 102 21.07 -32.25 11.71
CA ASP A 102 20.96 -33.16 12.84
C ASP A 102 20.55 -34.54 12.28
N GLU A 103 21.48 -35.50 12.29
CA GLU A 103 21.18 -36.90 11.99
C GLU A 103 20.13 -37.42 13.00
N PRO A 104 19.16 -38.25 12.54
CA PRO A 104 18.00 -38.68 13.33
C PRO A 104 18.33 -39.60 14.52
#